data_AF-A0A938BKX7-F1
#
_entry.id   AF-A0A938BKX7-F1
#
_cell.length_a   1.000
_cell.length_b   1.000
_cell.length_c   1.000
_cell.angle_alpha   90.00
_cell.angle_beta   90.00
_cell.angle_gamma   90.00
#
_symmetry.space_group_name_H-M   'P 1'
#
loop_
_entity.id
_entity.type
_entity.pdbx_description
1 polymer ?
#
loop_
_entity_poly.entity_id
_entity_poly.type
_entity_poly.pdbx_seq_one_letter_code
_entity_poly.pdbx_strand_id
1 'polypeptide(L)'
;YRSRRMTVGDTVVKEGDYISIDGTTGEVIAGAIPTIPSEVLQVLLQKTLDPAHSDVYRRYASLMEWADKARKLNIRTNADQPDQAAAARAFGAEGIGLCRTEHMFFEEDRIDAVREMILADDEAGRRAALNKLLPMQRNDFRGIFEVMNGYPVTIRTLDPPLHEFLPHEDADIAELAKIMNVAFEKLKRKVEDLKEANPMLGHRGCRLGIVFPEITEMQARAIFEAATDCQKRGVRALPEVMIPLVGHVNELNLQADIVRRVAGEVKAETGVAVEYSVGTMIELPRAALTAHEIAGTAEFFSFGTNDLTQTTFGLSRDDAKFLPEYLDREIWPGDPFVSIDRGGVGVLIQIGVEKGRSVRSALKVGICGEHGGDPDSVEFCHQTGLNYVSCSPYRVPIARLAAARAALS
;
A
#
# COMPACT_ATOMS: atom_id res chain seq x y z
N TYR A 1 2.93 -45.32 -1.62
CA TYR A 1 2.66 -44.06 -0.87
C TYR A 1 2.56 -44.20 0.66
N ARG A 2 2.13 -45.33 1.25
CA ARG A 2 2.04 -45.48 2.73
C ARG A 2 3.33 -45.25 3.52
N SER A 3 4.50 -45.44 2.90
CA SER A 3 5.81 -45.29 3.56
C SER A 3 6.44 -43.89 3.45
N ARG A 4 5.76 -42.92 2.82
CA ARG A 4 6.22 -41.50 2.73
C ARG A 4 7.72 -41.35 2.38
N ARG A 5 8.16 -42.13 1.38
CA ARG A 5 9.55 -42.16 0.89
C ARG A 5 9.58 -42.37 -0.62
N MET A 6 10.58 -41.80 -1.27
CA MET A 6 10.95 -42.00 -2.67
C MET A 6 12.31 -42.69 -2.73
N THR A 7 12.51 -43.54 -3.73
CA THR A 7 13.80 -44.20 -3.98
C THR A 7 14.21 -43.97 -5.42
N VAL A 8 15.40 -43.43 -5.60
CA VAL A 8 16.02 -43.17 -6.91
C VAL A 8 17.39 -43.85 -6.90
N GLY A 9 17.50 -44.97 -7.61
CA GLY A 9 18.67 -45.86 -7.49
C GLY A 9 18.86 -46.31 -6.04
N ASP A 10 20.04 -46.06 -5.49
CA ASP A 10 20.39 -46.39 -4.11
C ASP A 10 20.04 -45.28 -3.10
N THR A 11 19.57 -44.12 -3.58
CA THR A 11 19.23 -42.98 -2.72
C THR A 11 17.77 -43.07 -2.28
N VAL A 12 17.55 -43.08 -0.95
CA VAL A 12 16.23 -43.02 -0.34
C VAL A 12 16.00 -41.62 0.22
N VAL A 13 14.99 -40.93 -0.30
CA VAL A 13 14.54 -39.62 0.19
C VAL A 13 13.26 -39.83 0.99
N LYS A 14 13.20 -39.33 2.22
CA LYS A 14 12.02 -39.41 3.09
C LYS A 14 11.25 -38.10 3.06
N GLU A 15 9.99 -38.16 3.44
CA GLU A 15 9.22 -36.95 3.70
C GLU A 15 9.92 -36.07 4.73
N GLY A 16 10.05 -34.78 4.41
CA GLY A 16 10.78 -33.80 5.21
C GLY A 16 12.25 -33.59 4.78
N ASP A 17 12.83 -34.51 4.00
CA ASP A 17 14.17 -34.31 3.45
C ASP A 17 14.14 -33.26 2.33
N TYR A 18 15.15 -32.40 2.29
CA TYR A 18 15.31 -31.44 1.21
C TYR A 18 15.75 -32.13 -0.08
N ILE A 19 15.14 -31.71 -1.19
CA ILE A 19 15.62 -31.94 -2.55
C ILE A 19 15.67 -30.61 -3.28
N SER A 20 16.63 -30.46 -4.17
CA SER A 20 16.78 -29.30 -5.04
C SER A 20 16.54 -29.73 -6.48
N ILE A 21 15.88 -28.88 -7.28
CA ILE A 21 15.57 -29.17 -8.68
C ILE A 21 16.08 -28.03 -9.54
N ASP A 22 16.89 -28.33 -10.54
CA ASP A 22 17.23 -27.38 -11.60
C ASP A 22 16.18 -27.50 -12.72
N GLY A 23 15.32 -26.49 -12.82
CA GLY A 23 14.25 -26.46 -13.84
C GLY A 23 14.74 -26.29 -15.28
N THR A 24 16.02 -25.98 -15.49
CA THR A 24 16.63 -25.78 -16.82
C THR A 24 17.23 -27.09 -17.36
N THR A 25 17.99 -27.80 -16.52
CA THR A 25 18.62 -29.08 -16.90
C THR A 25 17.72 -30.28 -16.63
N GLY A 26 16.73 -30.13 -15.72
CA GLY A 26 15.90 -31.21 -15.22
C GLY A 26 16.59 -32.07 -14.15
N GLU A 27 17.75 -31.63 -13.63
CA GLU A 27 18.47 -32.35 -12.59
C GLU A 27 17.75 -32.28 -11.25
N VAL A 28 17.67 -33.41 -10.56
CA VAL A 28 17.14 -33.54 -9.21
C VAL A 28 18.29 -33.90 -8.28
N ILE A 29 18.57 -33.04 -7.32
CA ILE A 29 19.77 -33.09 -6.49
C ILE A 29 19.36 -33.28 -5.04
N ALA A 30 20.01 -34.21 -4.35
CA ALA A 30 19.73 -34.49 -2.94
C ALA A 30 20.22 -33.33 -2.04
N GLY A 31 19.39 -32.93 -1.08
CA GLY A 31 19.69 -31.87 -0.12
C GLY A 31 19.23 -30.48 -0.57
N ALA A 32 19.51 -29.50 0.29
CA ALA A 32 19.21 -28.08 0.07
C ALA A 32 20.44 -27.38 -0.54
N ILE A 33 20.38 -27.06 -1.83
CA ILE A 33 21.42 -26.28 -2.50
C ILE A 33 21.14 -24.79 -2.29
N PRO A 34 22.16 -23.99 -1.88
CA PRO A 34 22.02 -22.54 -1.82
C PRO A 34 21.66 -21.96 -3.19
N THR A 35 20.62 -21.13 -3.25
CA THR A 35 20.24 -20.40 -4.46
C THR A 35 20.98 -19.08 -4.55
N ILE A 36 21.13 -18.56 -5.77
CA ILE A 36 21.61 -17.20 -6.00
C ILE A 36 20.48 -16.32 -6.54
N PRO A 37 20.51 -15.00 -6.27
CA PRO A 37 19.61 -14.04 -6.90
C PRO A 37 19.70 -14.11 -8.42
N SER A 38 18.59 -13.86 -9.12
CA SER A 38 18.61 -13.83 -10.59
C SER A 38 19.55 -12.73 -11.10
N GLU A 39 20.10 -12.90 -12.32
CA GLU A 39 20.99 -11.90 -12.91
C GLU A 39 20.35 -10.51 -12.99
N VAL A 40 19.03 -10.44 -13.19
CA VAL A 40 18.27 -9.17 -13.16
C VAL A 40 18.38 -8.50 -11.79
N LEU A 41 18.27 -9.26 -10.69
CA LEU A 41 18.42 -8.72 -9.34
C LEU A 41 19.86 -8.33 -9.03
N GLN A 42 20.83 -9.14 -9.49
CA GLN A 42 22.25 -8.85 -9.34
C GLN A 42 22.64 -7.53 -10.04
N VAL A 43 22.06 -7.27 -11.22
CA VAL A 43 22.28 -6.03 -11.98
C VAL A 43 21.50 -4.85 -11.41
N LEU A 44 20.20 -5.02 -11.12
CA LEU A 44 19.33 -3.90 -10.74
C LEU A 44 19.43 -3.50 -9.28
N LEU A 45 19.48 -4.47 -8.36
CA LEU A 45 19.38 -4.21 -6.92
C LEU A 45 20.74 -4.34 -6.23
N GLN A 46 21.42 -5.47 -6.42
CA GLN A 46 22.65 -5.77 -5.68
C GLN A 46 23.88 -5.08 -6.26
N LYS A 47 23.82 -4.68 -7.53
CA LYS A 47 24.92 -4.07 -8.27
C LYS A 47 26.20 -4.91 -8.27
N THR A 48 26.06 -6.24 -8.24
CA THR A 48 27.17 -7.22 -8.20
C THR A 48 27.56 -7.74 -9.58
N LEU A 49 26.69 -7.59 -10.58
CA LEU A 49 26.92 -8.01 -11.96
C LEU A 49 26.80 -6.81 -12.91
N ASP A 50 27.77 -6.65 -13.80
CA ASP A 50 27.74 -5.61 -14.84
C ASP A 50 26.63 -5.92 -15.86
N PRO A 51 25.73 -4.97 -16.18
CA PRO A 51 24.72 -5.12 -17.24
C PRO A 51 25.25 -5.69 -18.57
N ALA A 52 26.47 -5.34 -18.97
CA ALA A 52 27.08 -5.79 -20.22
C ALA A 52 27.42 -7.29 -20.22
N HIS A 53 27.59 -7.89 -19.04
CA HIS A 53 27.96 -9.29 -18.86
C HIS A 53 26.76 -10.21 -18.55
N SER A 54 25.53 -9.71 -18.58
CA SER A 54 24.31 -10.49 -18.37
C SER A 54 23.43 -10.52 -19.61
N ASP A 55 23.39 -11.66 -20.29
CA ASP A 55 22.48 -11.88 -21.43
C ASP A 55 21.01 -11.82 -21.00
N VAL A 56 20.70 -12.34 -19.81
CA VAL A 56 19.35 -12.35 -19.26
C VAL A 56 18.87 -10.92 -19.00
N TYR A 57 19.71 -10.09 -18.36
CA TYR A 57 19.38 -8.70 -18.10
C TYR A 57 19.21 -7.90 -19.39
N ARG A 58 20.09 -8.07 -20.38
CA ARG A 58 19.99 -7.34 -21.65
C ARG A 58 18.67 -7.64 -22.37
N ARG A 59 18.25 -8.91 -22.41
CA ARG A 59 16.94 -9.29 -22.98
C ARG A 59 15.78 -8.71 -22.20
N TYR A 60 15.85 -8.77 -20.86
CA TYR A 60 14.86 -8.15 -19.97
C TYR A 60 14.75 -6.64 -20.24
N ALA A 61 15.88 -5.92 -20.29
CA ALA A 61 15.93 -4.49 -20.50
C ALA A 61 15.33 -4.09 -21.85
N SER A 62 15.66 -4.80 -22.95
CA SER A 62 15.05 -4.55 -24.26
C SER A 62 13.54 -4.75 -24.25
N LEU A 63 13.05 -5.84 -23.64
CA LEU A 63 11.62 -6.10 -23.53
C LEU A 63 10.90 -5.00 -22.73
N MET A 64 11.49 -4.58 -21.62
CA MET A 64 10.95 -3.52 -20.76
C MET A 64 10.94 -2.15 -21.44
N GLU A 65 11.96 -1.83 -22.24
CA GLU A 65 12.00 -0.63 -23.07
C GLU A 65 10.88 -0.62 -24.11
N TRP A 66 10.63 -1.75 -24.79
CA TRP A 66 9.51 -1.87 -25.73
C TRP A 66 8.17 -1.78 -25.04
N ALA A 67 8.03 -2.38 -23.85
CA ALA A 67 6.82 -2.29 -23.05
C ALA A 67 6.50 -0.83 -22.68
N ASP A 68 7.50 -0.07 -22.23
CA ASP A 68 7.33 1.34 -21.88
C ASP A 68 6.95 2.21 -23.08
N LYS A 69 7.48 1.90 -24.27
CA LYS A 69 7.11 2.61 -25.51
C LYS A 69 5.67 2.35 -25.94
N ALA A 70 5.11 1.20 -25.61
CA ALA A 70 3.77 0.79 -26.03
C ALA A 70 2.67 1.14 -25.01
N ARG A 71 2.95 1.02 -23.70
CA ARG A 71 1.93 1.21 -22.65
C ARG A 71 1.44 2.65 -22.59
N LYS A 72 0.17 2.83 -22.22
CA LYS A 72 -0.43 4.13 -21.90
C LYS A 72 -0.61 4.38 -20.40
N LEU A 73 -0.79 3.31 -19.62
CA LEU A 73 -0.88 3.40 -18.16
C LEU A 73 0.49 3.72 -17.58
N ASN A 74 0.53 4.65 -16.63
CA ASN A 74 1.70 4.78 -15.77
C ASN A 74 1.76 3.60 -14.79
N ILE A 75 2.97 3.16 -14.44
CA ILE A 75 3.15 2.07 -13.48
C ILE A 75 3.81 2.61 -12.23
N ARG A 76 3.04 2.70 -11.15
CA ARG A 76 3.54 3.11 -9.82
C ARG A 76 3.78 1.89 -8.94
N THR A 77 4.36 2.13 -7.77
CA THR A 77 4.60 1.08 -6.76
C THR A 77 3.82 1.33 -5.48
N ASN A 78 3.51 0.25 -4.77
CA ASN A 78 3.16 0.29 -3.35
C ASN A 78 4.47 0.10 -2.59
N ALA A 79 4.90 1.12 -1.85
CA ALA A 79 6.17 1.11 -1.13
C ALA A 79 6.09 2.09 0.04
N ASP A 80 6.50 1.61 1.21
CA ASP A 80 6.31 2.31 2.48
C ASP A 80 7.65 2.72 3.10
N GLN A 81 8.77 2.30 2.49
CA GLN A 81 10.13 2.52 2.95
C GLN A 81 11.07 2.94 1.80
N PRO A 82 12.16 3.70 2.08
CA PRO A 82 13.09 4.17 1.04
C PRO A 82 13.76 3.06 0.22
N ASP A 83 14.10 1.93 0.84
CA ASP A 83 14.71 0.77 0.18
C ASP A 83 13.73 0.09 -0.80
N GLN A 84 12.47 -0.07 -0.40
CA GLN A 84 11.39 -0.58 -1.25
C GLN A 84 11.14 0.37 -2.43
N ALA A 85 11.09 1.68 -2.16
CA ALA A 85 10.96 2.71 -3.18
C ALA A 85 12.14 2.65 -4.17
N ALA A 86 13.37 2.44 -3.69
CA ALA A 86 14.56 2.37 -4.53
C ALA A 86 14.54 1.11 -5.41
N ALA A 87 14.15 -0.03 -4.85
CA ALA A 87 13.97 -1.25 -5.61
C ALA A 87 12.91 -1.09 -6.71
N ALA A 88 11.77 -0.49 -6.39
CA ALA A 88 10.72 -0.22 -7.37
C ALA A 88 11.17 0.72 -8.49
N ARG A 89 11.92 1.78 -8.14
CA ARG A 89 12.53 2.69 -9.14
C ARG A 89 13.50 1.95 -10.05
N ALA A 90 14.31 1.03 -9.52
CA ALA A 90 15.20 0.20 -10.32
C ALA A 90 14.43 -0.71 -11.30
N PHE A 91 13.22 -1.15 -10.94
CA PHE A 91 12.31 -1.88 -11.83
C PHE A 91 11.47 -1.00 -12.78
N GLY A 92 11.64 0.34 -12.73
CA GLY A 92 10.99 1.28 -13.64
C GLY A 92 9.67 1.87 -13.12
N ALA A 93 9.40 1.84 -11.81
CA ALA A 93 8.21 2.48 -11.25
C ALA A 93 8.26 4.02 -11.43
N GLU A 94 7.14 4.61 -11.79
CA GLU A 94 6.97 6.04 -12.11
C GLU A 94 6.34 6.82 -10.94
N GLY A 95 6.69 6.44 -9.71
CA GLY A 95 6.19 7.01 -8.47
C GLY A 95 5.58 5.97 -7.54
N ILE A 96 5.06 6.41 -6.40
CA ILE A 96 4.42 5.56 -5.40
C ILE A 96 2.92 5.80 -5.41
N GLY A 97 2.10 4.82 -5.77
CA GLY A 97 0.64 4.94 -5.77
C GLY A 97 0.00 4.63 -4.41
N LEU A 98 0.77 4.03 -3.49
CA LEU A 98 0.37 3.79 -2.11
C LEU A 98 1.60 3.67 -1.20
N CYS A 99 1.77 4.64 -0.31
CA CYS A 99 2.64 4.58 0.86
C CYS A 99 1.76 4.50 2.11
N ARG A 100 1.81 3.37 2.81
CA ARG A 100 1.06 3.06 4.03
C ARG A 100 1.80 3.61 5.24
N THR A 101 1.17 4.51 5.97
CA THR A 101 1.80 5.15 7.13
C THR A 101 1.79 4.27 8.36
N GLU A 102 0.84 3.33 8.45
CA GLU A 102 0.73 2.37 9.55
C GLU A 102 1.99 1.49 9.71
N HIS A 103 2.63 1.10 8.59
CA HIS A 103 3.87 0.32 8.64
C HIS A 103 5.04 1.10 9.23
N MET A 104 4.98 2.44 9.20
CA MET A 104 5.98 3.32 9.80
C MET A 104 5.83 3.45 11.32
N PHE A 105 4.80 2.82 11.92
CA PHE A 105 4.52 2.91 13.36
C PHE A 105 4.83 1.63 14.13
N PHE A 106 5.08 0.50 13.46
CA PHE A 106 5.29 -0.80 14.12
C PHE A 106 6.74 -1.05 14.58
N GLU A 107 7.68 -0.15 14.30
CA GLU A 107 9.05 -0.23 14.85
C GLU A 107 9.03 -0.03 16.37
N GLU A 108 9.93 -0.71 17.12
CA GLU A 108 9.89 -0.81 18.59
C GLU A 108 9.87 0.56 19.31
N ASP A 109 10.61 1.56 18.84
CA ASP A 109 10.64 2.90 19.45
C ASP A 109 9.42 3.76 19.08
N ARG A 110 8.71 3.40 18.01
CA ARG A 110 7.56 4.15 17.48
C ARG A 110 6.24 3.63 18.00
N ILE A 111 6.15 2.30 18.15
CA ILE A 111 4.93 1.64 18.63
C ILE A 111 4.57 2.13 20.03
N ASP A 112 5.57 2.41 20.87
CA ASP A 112 5.36 2.95 22.21
C ASP A 112 4.74 4.35 22.19
N ALA A 113 5.18 5.24 21.29
CA ALA A 113 4.57 6.56 21.14
C ALA A 113 3.14 6.49 20.59
N VAL A 114 2.83 5.52 19.71
CA VAL A 114 1.43 5.27 19.28
C VAL A 114 0.60 4.75 20.45
N ARG A 115 1.11 3.83 21.24
CA ARG A 115 0.40 3.30 22.43
C ARG A 115 0.16 4.40 23.46
N GLU A 116 1.13 5.29 23.68
CA GLU A 116 0.96 6.45 24.56
C GLU A 116 -0.18 7.36 24.07
N MET A 117 -0.23 7.62 22.75
CA MET A 117 -1.33 8.36 22.15
C MET A 117 -2.67 7.65 22.40
N ILE A 118 -2.73 6.33 22.23
CA ILE A 118 -3.97 5.57 22.45
C ILE A 118 -4.44 5.66 23.91
N LEU A 119 -3.51 5.61 24.88
CA LEU A 119 -3.82 5.65 26.31
C LEU A 119 -4.07 7.06 26.87
N ALA A 120 -3.77 8.11 26.13
CA ALA A 120 -3.97 9.48 26.58
C ALA A 120 -5.45 9.78 26.87
N ASP A 121 -5.71 10.43 28.00
CA ASP A 121 -7.07 10.72 28.47
C ASP A 121 -7.69 11.94 27.76
N ASP A 122 -6.88 12.81 27.16
CA ASP A 122 -7.30 14.04 26.48
C ASP A 122 -6.47 14.35 25.22
N GLU A 123 -6.87 15.40 24.49
CA GLU A 123 -6.17 15.85 23.28
C GLU A 123 -4.73 16.31 23.56
N ALA A 124 -4.49 16.96 24.71
CA ALA A 124 -3.16 17.45 25.05
C ALA A 124 -2.15 16.29 25.20
N GLY A 125 -2.56 15.21 25.87
CA GLY A 125 -1.77 13.99 25.97
C GLY A 125 -1.54 13.32 24.62
N ARG A 126 -2.58 13.26 23.76
CA ARG A 126 -2.44 12.70 22.39
C ARG A 126 -1.44 13.50 21.56
N ARG A 127 -1.52 14.82 21.59
CA ARG A 127 -0.56 15.71 20.89
C ARG A 127 0.86 15.54 21.41
N ALA A 128 1.06 15.37 22.72
CA ALA A 128 2.38 15.14 23.30
C ALA A 128 3.01 13.83 22.77
N ALA A 129 2.22 12.76 22.67
CA ALA A 129 2.67 11.49 22.09
C ALA A 129 2.92 11.61 20.58
N LEU A 130 2.02 12.24 19.84
CA LEU A 130 2.15 12.50 18.39
C LEU A 130 3.39 13.33 18.05
N ASN A 131 3.79 14.29 18.89
CA ASN A 131 5.00 15.08 18.71
C ASN A 131 6.28 14.24 18.78
N LYS A 132 6.26 13.08 19.44
CA LYS A 132 7.38 12.12 19.43
C LYS A 132 7.49 11.41 18.08
N LEU A 133 6.35 11.11 17.45
CA LEU A 133 6.26 10.44 16.14
C LEU A 133 6.62 11.38 14.97
N LEU A 134 6.28 12.66 15.08
CA LEU A 134 6.50 13.66 14.03
C LEU A 134 7.92 13.64 13.43
N PRO A 135 9.02 13.76 14.20
CA PRO A 135 10.36 13.76 13.63
C PRO A 135 10.73 12.43 12.95
N MET A 136 10.20 11.31 13.44
CA MET A 136 10.46 9.97 12.90
C MET A 136 9.79 9.82 11.52
N GLN A 137 8.49 10.11 11.45
CA GLN A 137 7.73 10.02 10.19
C GLN A 137 8.22 11.03 9.15
N ARG A 138 8.60 12.24 9.58
CA ARG A 138 9.25 13.24 8.69
C ARG A 138 10.54 12.71 8.08
N ASN A 139 11.35 11.98 8.85
CA ASN A 139 12.60 11.40 8.34
C ASN A 139 12.33 10.31 7.30
N ASP A 140 11.33 9.46 7.51
CA ASP A 140 10.96 8.41 6.54
C ASP A 140 10.49 9.03 5.23
N PHE A 141 9.57 10.01 5.30
CA PHE A 141 9.09 10.71 4.11
C PHE A 141 10.21 11.43 3.38
N ARG A 142 11.17 12.03 4.11
CA ARG A 142 12.35 12.65 3.48
C ARG A 142 13.14 11.61 2.67
N GLY A 143 13.40 10.44 3.25
CA GLY A 143 14.08 9.35 2.55
C GLY A 143 13.30 8.87 1.31
N ILE A 144 11.98 8.74 1.42
CA ILE A 144 11.12 8.35 0.29
C ILE A 144 11.15 9.41 -0.82
N PHE A 145 11.02 10.69 -0.49
CA PHE A 145 11.05 11.77 -1.48
C PHE A 145 12.42 11.90 -2.17
N GLU A 146 13.52 11.67 -1.45
CA GLU A 146 14.86 11.64 -2.04
C GLU A 146 14.99 10.55 -3.12
N VAL A 147 14.49 9.35 -2.84
CA VAL A 147 14.47 8.23 -3.79
C VAL A 147 13.52 8.50 -4.96
N MET A 148 12.39 9.13 -4.69
CA MET A 148 11.34 9.47 -5.66
C MET A 148 11.49 10.88 -6.26
N ASN A 149 12.72 11.41 -6.33
CA ASN A 149 12.97 12.76 -6.84
C ASN A 149 12.34 12.99 -8.22
N GLY A 150 11.38 13.92 -8.31
CA GLY A 150 10.67 14.25 -9.54
C GLY A 150 9.49 13.33 -9.88
N TYR A 151 9.17 12.35 -9.03
CA TYR A 151 8.04 11.43 -9.19
C TYR A 151 7.00 11.63 -8.08
N PRO A 152 5.71 11.40 -8.38
CA PRO A 152 4.65 11.60 -7.41
C PRO A 152 4.66 10.50 -6.34
N VAL A 153 4.41 10.89 -5.09
CA VAL A 153 4.35 9.98 -3.93
C VAL A 153 3.01 10.12 -3.24
N THR A 154 2.15 9.10 -3.39
CA THR A 154 0.84 9.04 -2.76
C THR A 154 0.95 8.42 -1.37
N ILE A 155 0.65 9.22 -0.36
CA ILE A 155 0.77 8.86 1.05
C ILE A 155 -0.63 8.73 1.63
N ARG A 156 -0.96 7.54 2.11
CA ARG A 156 -2.24 7.27 2.77
C ARG A 156 -2.13 7.61 4.25
N THR A 157 -3.02 8.46 4.76
CA THR A 157 -3.11 8.72 6.20
C THR A 157 -3.48 7.44 6.95
N LEU A 158 -3.33 7.45 8.28
CA LEU A 158 -3.51 6.27 9.12
C LEU A 158 -4.86 5.60 8.84
N ASP A 159 -4.80 4.29 8.57
CA ASP A 159 -5.95 3.49 8.17
C ASP A 159 -6.41 2.45 9.21
N PRO A 160 -5.54 1.66 9.88
CA PRO A 160 -6.02 0.62 10.78
C PRO A 160 -6.69 1.17 12.05
N PRO A 161 -7.60 0.40 12.66
CA PRO A 161 -8.19 0.72 13.95
C PRO A 161 -7.13 0.66 15.06
N LEU A 162 -7.34 1.43 16.13
CA LEU A 162 -6.34 1.60 17.20
C LEU A 162 -6.02 0.31 17.96
N HIS A 163 -6.92 -0.68 17.99
CA HIS A 163 -6.67 -1.95 18.70
C HIS A 163 -5.57 -2.79 18.04
N GLU A 164 -5.26 -2.59 16.75
CA GLU A 164 -4.16 -3.30 16.08
C GLU A 164 -2.77 -2.92 16.64
N PHE A 165 -2.66 -1.79 17.35
CA PHE A 165 -1.41 -1.34 17.98
C PHE A 165 -1.28 -1.81 19.45
N LEU A 166 -2.30 -2.48 19.99
CA LEU A 166 -2.34 -2.97 21.35
C LEU A 166 -2.22 -4.50 21.41
N PRO A 167 -1.55 -5.04 22.44
CA PRO A 167 -1.52 -6.49 22.65
C PRO A 167 -2.90 -7.04 23.03
N HIS A 168 -3.11 -8.33 22.75
CA HIS A 168 -4.37 -9.02 23.02
C HIS A 168 -4.30 -9.99 24.22
N GLU A 169 -3.13 -10.58 24.48
CA GLU A 169 -2.96 -11.55 25.55
C GLU A 169 -2.71 -10.86 26.90
N ASP A 170 -3.31 -11.38 27.97
CA ASP A 170 -3.19 -10.81 29.33
C ASP A 170 -1.73 -10.68 29.78
N ALA A 171 -0.85 -11.61 29.37
CA ALA A 171 0.58 -11.56 29.67
C ALA A 171 1.26 -10.35 29.01
N ASP A 172 0.99 -10.13 27.72
CA ASP A 172 1.57 -9.04 26.92
C ASP A 172 1.01 -7.68 27.36
N ILE A 173 -0.28 -7.64 27.73
CA ILE A 173 -0.91 -6.45 28.34
C ILE A 173 -0.21 -6.12 29.67
N ALA A 174 0.09 -7.11 30.51
CA ALA A 174 0.78 -6.90 31.78
C ALA A 174 2.23 -6.42 31.60
N GLU A 175 2.91 -6.87 30.55
CA GLU A 175 4.23 -6.36 30.18
C GLU A 175 4.15 -4.91 29.69
N LEU A 176 3.25 -4.62 28.76
CA LEU A 176 3.08 -3.28 28.24
C LEU A 176 2.68 -2.27 29.33
N ALA A 177 1.83 -2.67 30.27
CA ALA A 177 1.46 -1.84 31.41
C ALA A 177 2.68 -1.39 32.25
N LYS A 178 3.68 -2.28 32.41
CA LYS A 178 4.94 -1.94 33.11
C LYS A 178 5.79 -0.98 32.29
N ILE A 179 5.95 -1.23 30.99
CA ILE A 179 6.72 -0.38 30.07
C ILE A 179 6.16 1.05 30.07
N MET A 180 4.84 1.17 29.97
CA MET A 180 4.14 2.45 29.89
C MET A 180 3.88 3.09 31.26
N ASN A 181 4.27 2.45 32.35
CA ASN A 181 4.01 2.89 33.73
C ASN A 181 2.53 3.21 33.99
N VAL A 182 1.63 2.33 33.54
CA VAL A 182 0.18 2.41 33.75
C VAL A 182 -0.33 1.18 34.51
N ALA A 183 -1.46 1.31 35.21
CA ALA A 183 -2.08 0.16 35.85
C ALA A 183 -2.58 -0.85 34.81
N PHE A 184 -2.30 -2.15 35.02
CA PHE A 184 -2.78 -3.25 34.17
C PHE A 184 -4.29 -3.14 33.89
N GLU A 185 -5.10 -2.91 34.92
CA GLU A 185 -6.55 -2.74 34.79
C GLU A 185 -6.98 -1.53 33.95
N LYS A 186 -6.17 -0.46 33.89
CA LYS A 186 -6.44 0.68 32.99
C LYS A 186 -6.20 0.28 31.54
N LEU A 187 -5.07 -0.37 31.26
CA LEU A 187 -4.72 -0.81 29.91
C LEU A 187 -5.67 -1.90 29.41
N LYS A 188 -5.99 -2.90 30.25
CA LYS A 188 -6.93 -3.98 29.90
C LYS A 188 -8.31 -3.44 29.55
N ARG A 189 -8.84 -2.49 30.34
CA ARG A 189 -10.10 -1.81 30.00
C ARG A 189 -10.02 -1.09 28.65
N LYS A 190 -8.91 -0.38 28.38
CA LYS A 190 -8.73 0.31 27.10
C LYS A 190 -8.69 -0.65 25.91
N VAL A 191 -8.03 -1.80 26.05
CA VAL A 191 -8.00 -2.87 25.03
C VAL A 191 -9.41 -3.39 24.75
N GLU A 192 -10.19 -3.69 25.79
CA GLU A 192 -11.57 -4.15 25.63
C GLU A 192 -12.49 -3.06 25.07
N ASP A 193 -12.32 -1.79 25.45
CA ASP A 193 -13.10 -0.66 24.93
C ASP A 193 -12.86 -0.42 23.43
N LEU A 194 -11.66 -0.71 22.94
CA LEU A 194 -11.27 -0.57 21.52
C LEU A 194 -11.55 -1.82 20.70
N LYS A 195 -11.97 -2.91 21.33
CA LYS A 195 -12.29 -4.17 20.68
C LYS A 195 -13.57 -4.02 19.87
N GLU A 196 -13.49 -4.37 18.60
CA GLU A 196 -14.62 -4.30 17.68
C GLU A 196 -15.00 -5.69 17.20
N ALA A 197 -16.30 -5.90 16.97
CA ALA A 197 -16.79 -7.17 16.42
C ALA A 197 -16.34 -7.37 14.97
N ASN A 198 -16.22 -6.28 14.19
CA ASN A 198 -15.79 -6.31 12.79
C ASN A 198 -14.81 -5.16 12.52
N PRO A 199 -13.52 -5.31 12.88
CA PRO A 199 -12.49 -4.27 12.74
C PRO A 199 -12.39 -3.65 11.34
N MET A 200 -12.58 -4.46 10.30
CA MET A 200 -12.54 -4.04 8.90
C MET A 200 -13.57 -2.93 8.59
N LEU A 201 -14.72 -2.94 9.26
CA LEU A 201 -15.79 -1.93 9.08
C LEU A 201 -15.87 -0.92 10.23
N GLY A 202 -14.92 -0.93 11.15
CA GLY A 202 -14.97 -0.23 12.42
C GLY A 202 -14.48 1.23 12.43
N HIS A 203 -13.98 1.66 13.59
CA HIS A 203 -13.48 2.99 13.86
C HIS A 203 -12.03 3.15 13.39
N ARG A 204 -11.89 3.35 12.07
CA ARG A 204 -10.62 3.38 11.37
C ARG A 204 -10.62 4.41 10.22
N GLY A 205 -9.51 4.57 9.52
CA GLY A 205 -9.39 5.46 8.36
C GLY A 205 -9.84 6.90 8.63
N CYS A 206 -10.56 7.52 7.70
CA CYS A 206 -11.02 8.91 7.87
C CYS A 206 -11.89 9.14 9.11
N ARG A 207 -12.59 8.11 9.60
CA ARG A 207 -13.45 8.22 10.79
C ARG A 207 -12.60 8.52 12.03
N LEU A 208 -11.47 7.82 12.14
CA LEU A 208 -10.50 8.05 13.21
C LEU A 208 -9.89 9.45 13.12
N GLY A 209 -9.48 9.87 11.92
CA GLY A 209 -8.96 11.22 11.69
C GLY A 209 -9.98 12.36 11.87
N ILE A 210 -11.29 12.07 11.81
CA ILE A 210 -12.35 13.05 12.10
C ILE A 210 -12.54 13.20 13.61
N VAL A 211 -12.53 12.09 14.35
CA VAL A 211 -12.69 12.09 15.81
C VAL A 211 -11.44 12.61 16.51
N PHE A 212 -10.26 12.28 15.99
CA PHE A 212 -8.95 12.68 16.51
C PHE A 212 -8.15 13.43 15.42
N PRO A 213 -8.55 14.67 15.07
CA PRO A 213 -7.94 15.44 13.99
C PRO A 213 -6.43 15.68 14.14
N GLU A 214 -5.93 15.69 15.38
CA GLU A 214 -4.51 15.81 15.71
C GLU A 214 -3.65 14.71 15.06
N ILE A 215 -4.21 13.53 14.78
CA ILE A 215 -3.52 12.44 14.06
C ILE A 215 -3.23 12.88 12.62
N THR A 216 -4.27 13.31 11.89
CA THR A 216 -4.14 13.78 10.51
C THR A 216 -3.27 15.04 10.44
N GLU A 217 -3.37 15.94 11.42
CA GLU A 217 -2.52 17.13 11.51
C GLU A 217 -1.03 16.76 11.61
N MET A 218 -0.69 15.83 12.50
CA MET A 218 0.69 15.38 12.67
C MET A 218 1.22 14.76 11.39
N GLN A 219 0.44 13.88 10.74
CA GLN A 219 0.87 13.23 9.49
C GLN A 219 1.03 14.24 8.35
N ALA A 220 0.08 15.16 8.18
CA ALA A 220 0.19 16.23 7.18
C ALA A 220 1.44 17.09 7.43
N ARG A 221 1.71 17.46 8.69
CA ARG A 221 2.90 18.24 9.05
C ARG A 221 4.18 17.47 8.72
N ALA A 222 4.27 16.19 9.06
CA ALA A 222 5.41 15.34 8.71
C ALA A 222 5.67 15.30 7.20
N ILE A 223 4.62 15.14 6.40
CA ILE A 223 4.68 15.12 4.93
C ILE A 223 5.23 16.45 4.39
N PHE A 224 4.65 17.57 4.80
CA PHE A 224 5.00 18.87 4.25
C PHE A 224 6.34 19.41 4.76
N GLU A 225 6.73 19.12 6.00
CA GLU A 225 8.07 19.43 6.50
C GLU A 225 9.12 18.62 5.73
N ALA A 226 8.89 17.32 5.52
CA ALA A 226 9.80 16.47 4.75
C ALA A 226 9.93 16.92 3.29
N ALA A 227 8.81 17.25 2.64
CA ALA A 227 8.80 17.75 1.27
C ALA A 227 9.52 19.11 1.17
N THR A 228 9.32 20.00 2.15
CA THR A 228 10.02 21.29 2.23
C THR A 228 11.52 21.11 2.38
N ASP A 229 11.96 20.22 3.27
CA ASP A 229 13.38 19.91 3.49
C ASP A 229 14.03 19.35 2.22
N CYS A 230 13.31 18.49 1.50
CA CYS A 230 13.74 17.97 0.19
C CYS A 230 13.89 19.08 -0.85
N GLN A 231 12.90 19.97 -0.97
CA GLN A 231 12.95 21.07 -1.93
C GLN A 231 14.11 22.04 -1.66
N LYS A 232 14.38 22.36 -0.39
CA LYS A 232 15.56 23.17 0.00
C LYS A 232 16.88 22.54 -0.42
N ARG A 233 16.91 21.20 -0.58
CA ARG A 233 18.07 20.42 -1.03
C ARG A 233 18.08 20.11 -2.54
N GLY A 234 17.16 20.70 -3.30
CA GLY A 234 17.06 20.50 -4.75
C GLY A 234 16.37 19.19 -5.16
N VAL A 235 15.72 18.49 -4.23
CA VAL A 235 14.88 17.32 -4.51
C VAL A 235 13.45 17.80 -4.80
N ARG A 236 12.92 17.47 -5.99
CA ARG A 236 11.54 17.78 -6.37
C ARG A 236 10.58 16.78 -5.74
N ALA A 237 10.18 17.06 -4.50
CA ALA A 237 9.14 16.30 -3.79
C ALA A 237 7.74 16.68 -4.31
N LEU A 238 6.95 15.67 -4.68
CA LEU A 238 5.58 15.79 -5.22
C LEU A 238 4.59 14.95 -4.37
N PRO A 239 4.26 15.40 -3.14
CA PRO A 239 3.33 14.69 -2.26
C PRO A 239 1.90 14.68 -2.79
N GLU A 240 1.24 13.53 -2.66
CA GLU A 240 -0.19 13.36 -2.87
C GLU A 240 -0.79 12.77 -1.60
N VAL A 241 -1.55 13.54 -0.84
CA VAL A 241 -2.13 13.10 0.44
C VAL A 241 -3.46 12.41 0.17
N MET A 242 -3.58 11.16 0.58
CA MET A 242 -4.74 10.32 0.31
C MET A 242 -5.48 9.97 1.60
N ILE A 243 -6.77 10.31 1.64
CA ILE A 243 -7.64 9.98 2.77
C ILE A 243 -8.29 8.60 2.53
N PRO A 244 -8.14 7.64 3.45
CA PRO A 244 -8.75 6.30 3.34
C PRO A 244 -10.19 6.27 3.85
N LEU A 245 -10.92 5.23 3.44
CA LEU A 245 -12.22 4.79 3.93
C LEU A 245 -13.36 5.83 3.85
N VAL A 246 -13.21 6.81 2.96
CA VAL A 246 -14.24 7.84 2.71
C VAL A 246 -15.48 7.18 2.13
N GLY A 247 -16.64 7.43 2.73
CA GLY A 247 -17.95 7.04 2.21
C GLY A 247 -18.80 8.23 1.75
N HIS A 248 -18.52 9.43 2.24
CA HIS A 248 -19.29 10.66 2.01
C HIS A 248 -18.37 11.88 1.79
N VAL A 249 -18.76 12.81 0.91
CA VAL A 249 -17.96 14.00 0.58
C VAL A 249 -17.58 14.84 1.81
N ASN A 250 -18.49 15.03 2.75
CA ASN A 250 -18.21 15.73 4.02
C ASN A 250 -17.10 15.10 4.86
N GLU A 251 -16.93 13.77 4.84
CA GLU A 251 -15.81 13.11 5.53
C GLU A 251 -14.48 13.54 4.89
N LEU A 252 -14.43 13.54 3.55
CA LEU A 252 -13.28 14.03 2.79
C LEU A 252 -13.03 15.51 3.00
N ASN A 253 -14.07 16.35 3.03
CA ASN A 253 -13.93 17.80 3.22
C ASN A 253 -13.21 18.12 4.53
N LEU A 254 -13.66 17.52 5.64
CA LEU A 254 -13.06 17.74 6.97
C LEU A 254 -11.58 17.38 6.98
N GLN A 255 -11.20 16.25 6.39
CA GLN A 255 -9.80 15.82 6.32
C GLN A 255 -8.97 16.67 5.35
N ALA A 256 -9.52 17.02 4.19
CA ALA A 256 -8.83 17.86 3.21
C ALA A 256 -8.57 19.28 3.75
N ASP A 257 -9.49 19.83 4.53
CA ASP A 257 -9.32 21.13 5.18
C ASP A 257 -8.18 21.11 6.20
N ILE A 258 -8.04 20.03 6.98
CA ILE A 258 -6.89 19.82 7.89
C ILE A 258 -5.59 19.81 7.08
N VAL A 259 -5.50 18.98 6.04
CA VAL A 259 -4.30 18.83 5.22
C VAL A 259 -3.90 20.17 4.58
N ARG A 260 -4.85 20.89 3.98
CA ARG A 260 -4.60 22.18 3.32
C ARG A 260 -4.20 23.27 4.32
N ARG A 261 -4.83 23.30 5.50
CA ARG A 261 -4.47 24.23 6.57
C ARG A 261 -3.03 23.99 7.03
N VAL A 262 -2.67 22.75 7.34
CA VAL A 262 -1.31 22.40 7.80
C VAL A 262 -0.27 22.66 6.72
N ALA A 263 -0.57 22.39 5.44
CA ALA A 263 0.29 22.78 4.33
C ALA A 263 0.55 24.30 4.29
N GLY A 264 -0.49 25.10 4.56
CA GLY A 264 -0.40 26.56 4.65
C GLY A 264 0.43 27.04 5.84
N GLU A 265 0.28 26.40 7.01
CA GLU A 265 1.08 26.67 8.20
C GLU A 265 2.57 26.40 7.95
N VAL A 266 2.92 25.20 7.45
CA VAL A 266 4.31 24.84 7.13
C VAL A 266 4.90 25.79 6.08
N LYS A 267 4.13 26.19 5.06
CA LYS A 267 4.56 27.20 4.09
C LYS A 267 4.85 28.55 4.75
N ALA A 268 3.99 29.00 5.66
CA ALA A 268 4.18 30.28 6.36
C ALA A 268 5.42 30.25 7.28
N GLU A 269 5.66 29.14 7.95
CA GLU A 269 6.81 28.93 8.84
C GLU A 269 8.13 28.83 8.07
N THR A 270 8.14 28.16 6.91
CA THR A 270 9.37 27.80 6.19
C THR A 270 9.69 28.69 5.00
N GLY A 271 8.71 29.44 4.48
CA GLY A 271 8.80 30.23 3.26
C GLY A 271 8.82 29.42 1.96
N VAL A 272 8.64 28.10 2.01
CA VAL A 272 8.69 27.21 0.83
C VAL A 272 7.30 26.75 0.44
N ALA A 273 6.95 26.92 -0.84
CA ALA A 273 5.70 26.44 -1.40
C ALA A 273 5.88 25.05 -2.02
N VAL A 274 5.29 24.04 -1.40
CA VAL A 274 5.28 22.67 -1.93
C VAL A 274 4.11 22.49 -2.90
N GLU A 275 4.39 21.91 -4.09
CA GLU A 275 3.35 21.43 -5.01
C GLU A 275 2.79 20.13 -4.46
N TYR A 276 1.47 20.05 -4.23
CA TYR A 276 0.82 18.86 -3.67
C TYR A 276 -0.59 18.69 -4.22
N SER A 277 -1.16 17.50 -3.98
CA SER A 277 -2.59 17.26 -4.19
C SER A 277 -3.22 16.51 -3.02
N VAL A 278 -4.52 16.68 -2.82
CA VAL A 278 -5.34 15.95 -1.86
C VAL A 278 -6.39 15.13 -2.59
N GLY A 279 -6.40 13.84 -2.34
CA GLY A 279 -7.31 12.88 -2.96
C GLY A 279 -7.84 11.89 -1.95
N THR A 280 -8.53 10.87 -2.47
CA THR A 280 -9.14 9.86 -1.62
C THR A 280 -8.97 8.47 -2.20
N MET A 281 -8.95 7.48 -1.31
CA MET A 281 -9.19 6.12 -1.72
C MET A 281 -10.68 5.94 -2.02
N ILE A 282 -10.99 5.25 -3.12
CA ILE A 282 -12.36 4.79 -3.46
C ILE A 282 -12.39 3.29 -3.19
N GLU A 283 -12.83 2.94 -1.98
CA GLU A 283 -12.79 1.57 -1.48
C GLU A 283 -14.08 1.14 -0.78
N LEU A 284 -15.09 2.01 -0.77
CA LEU A 284 -16.44 1.71 -0.33
C LEU A 284 -17.42 1.84 -1.51
N PRO A 285 -18.41 0.95 -1.67
CA PRO A 285 -19.38 1.03 -2.74
C PRO A 285 -20.11 2.37 -2.77
N ARG A 286 -20.42 2.94 -1.60
CA ARG A 286 -21.05 4.27 -1.50
C ARG A 286 -20.18 5.35 -2.17
N ALA A 287 -18.86 5.32 -1.97
CA ALA A 287 -17.95 6.30 -2.54
C ALA A 287 -17.91 6.23 -4.07
N ALA A 288 -17.93 5.02 -4.64
CA ALA A 288 -18.04 4.82 -6.08
C ALA A 288 -19.38 5.36 -6.62
N LEU A 289 -20.50 5.03 -5.96
CA LEU A 289 -21.84 5.45 -6.36
C LEU A 289 -22.04 6.98 -6.30
N THR A 290 -21.41 7.66 -5.34
CA THR A 290 -21.48 9.12 -5.15
C THR A 290 -20.20 9.84 -5.59
N ALA A 291 -19.40 9.23 -6.47
CA ALA A 291 -18.07 9.74 -6.82
C ALA A 291 -18.05 11.17 -7.40
N HIS A 292 -19.12 11.60 -8.06
CA HIS A 292 -19.31 12.97 -8.55
C HIS A 292 -19.26 14.02 -7.41
N GLU A 293 -19.89 13.75 -6.28
CA GLU A 293 -19.83 14.65 -5.11
C GLU A 293 -18.40 14.68 -4.53
N ILE A 294 -17.78 13.50 -4.39
CA ILE A 294 -16.43 13.37 -3.85
C ILE A 294 -15.39 14.07 -4.73
N ALA A 295 -15.54 14.00 -6.06
CA ALA A 295 -14.66 14.65 -7.04
C ALA A 295 -14.70 16.19 -6.99
N GLY A 296 -15.72 16.78 -6.35
CA GLY A 296 -15.76 18.20 -6.04
C GLY A 296 -14.58 18.64 -5.15
N THR A 297 -14.10 17.74 -4.29
CA THR A 297 -13.01 18.00 -3.34
C THR A 297 -11.73 17.25 -3.71
N ALA A 298 -11.85 16.00 -4.14
CA ALA A 298 -10.70 15.15 -4.44
C ALA A 298 -10.06 15.53 -5.78
N GLU A 299 -8.74 15.63 -5.79
CA GLU A 299 -7.93 15.94 -6.98
C GLU A 299 -7.43 14.68 -7.69
N PHE A 300 -7.51 13.54 -6.99
CA PHE A 300 -7.30 12.22 -7.55
C PHE A 300 -8.12 11.16 -6.80
N PHE A 301 -8.36 10.04 -7.48
CA PHE A 301 -8.87 8.80 -6.89
C PHE A 301 -7.82 7.70 -6.95
N SER A 302 -7.75 6.89 -5.91
CA SER A 302 -7.07 5.59 -5.93
C SER A 302 -8.07 4.52 -5.53
N PHE A 303 -8.31 3.53 -6.39
CA PHE A 303 -9.18 2.42 -6.02
C PHE A 303 -8.45 1.47 -5.08
N GLY A 304 -8.95 1.37 -3.85
CA GLY A 304 -8.55 0.38 -2.85
C GLY A 304 -9.34 -0.89 -3.08
N THR A 305 -8.94 -1.67 -4.08
CA THR A 305 -9.77 -2.79 -4.57
C THR A 305 -9.86 -3.96 -3.62
N ASN A 306 -8.95 -4.10 -2.65
CA ASN A 306 -9.07 -5.10 -1.61
C ASN A 306 -10.34 -4.86 -0.78
N ASP A 307 -10.47 -3.68 -0.16
CA ASP A 307 -11.64 -3.32 0.65
C ASP A 307 -12.92 -3.12 -0.19
N LEU A 308 -12.79 -2.62 -1.42
CA LEU A 308 -13.92 -2.56 -2.33
C LEU A 308 -14.47 -3.94 -2.66
N THR A 309 -13.60 -4.93 -2.86
CA THR A 309 -14.01 -6.32 -3.10
C THR A 309 -14.69 -6.91 -1.88
N GLN A 310 -14.07 -6.76 -0.69
CA GLN A 310 -14.64 -7.24 0.57
C GLN A 310 -16.06 -6.70 0.80
N THR A 311 -16.25 -5.39 0.63
CA THR A 311 -17.56 -4.74 0.85
C THR A 311 -18.57 -4.99 -0.27
N THR A 312 -18.13 -5.23 -1.50
CA THR A 312 -19.02 -5.57 -2.64
C THR A 312 -19.53 -6.99 -2.54
N PHE A 313 -18.67 -7.94 -2.18
CA PHE A 313 -19.05 -9.34 -1.99
C PHE A 313 -19.67 -9.62 -0.61
N GLY A 314 -19.49 -8.71 0.36
CA GLY A 314 -19.92 -8.93 1.73
C GLY A 314 -19.11 -10.01 2.44
N LEU A 315 -17.78 -10.00 2.24
CA LEU A 315 -16.89 -11.04 2.75
C LEU A 315 -15.66 -10.41 3.43
N SER A 316 -15.15 -11.07 4.46
CA SER A 316 -13.86 -10.76 5.10
C SER A 316 -12.77 -11.63 4.47
N ARG A 317 -11.69 -11.00 3.99
CA ARG A 317 -10.56 -11.70 3.34
C ARG A 317 -9.95 -12.75 4.27
N ASP A 318 -9.81 -12.42 5.55
CA ASP A 318 -9.17 -13.27 6.54
C ASP A 318 -10.08 -14.45 6.97
N ASP A 319 -11.39 -14.32 6.77
CA ASP A 319 -12.39 -15.33 7.15
C ASP A 319 -12.92 -16.16 5.97
N ALA A 320 -12.42 -15.95 4.75
CA ALA A 320 -12.88 -16.58 3.52
C ALA A 320 -12.47 -18.08 3.38
N LYS A 321 -12.64 -18.89 4.44
CA LYS A 321 -12.30 -20.33 4.49
C LYS A 321 -13.10 -21.18 3.49
N PHE A 322 -14.23 -20.67 3.00
CA PHE A 322 -15.06 -21.31 1.97
C PHE A 322 -14.51 -21.13 0.56
N LEU A 323 -13.57 -20.18 0.36
CA LEU A 323 -13.09 -19.79 -0.97
C LEU A 323 -12.51 -20.95 -1.78
N PRO A 324 -11.67 -21.86 -1.22
CA PRO A 324 -11.14 -22.99 -1.99
C PRO A 324 -12.23 -23.88 -2.59
N GLU A 325 -13.30 -24.15 -1.84
CA GLU A 325 -14.44 -24.96 -2.32
C GLU A 325 -15.22 -24.24 -3.43
N TYR A 326 -15.36 -22.92 -3.35
CA TYR A 326 -16.03 -22.12 -4.39
C TYR A 326 -15.27 -22.14 -5.71
N LEU A 327 -13.92 -22.11 -5.64
CA LEU A 327 -13.05 -22.17 -6.80
C LEU A 327 -13.01 -23.59 -7.41
N ASP A 328 -12.91 -24.63 -6.57
CA ASP A 328 -12.91 -26.04 -7.04
C ASP A 328 -14.21 -26.41 -7.77
N ARG A 329 -15.33 -25.86 -7.29
CA ARG A 329 -16.65 -26.04 -7.91
C ARG A 329 -16.96 -25.07 -9.04
N GLU A 330 -16.00 -24.23 -9.43
CA GLU A 330 -16.14 -23.21 -10.47
C GLU A 330 -17.37 -22.29 -10.26
N ILE A 331 -17.76 -22.05 -9.00
CA ILE A 331 -18.84 -21.11 -8.67
C ILE A 331 -18.41 -19.69 -9.07
N TRP A 332 -17.15 -19.37 -8.80
CA TRP A 332 -16.49 -18.17 -9.28
C TRP A 332 -15.36 -18.55 -10.25
N PRO A 333 -15.12 -17.74 -11.28
CA PRO A 333 -14.10 -18.03 -12.29
C PRO A 333 -12.67 -17.92 -11.76
N GLY A 334 -12.47 -17.30 -10.60
CA GLY A 334 -11.17 -17.09 -9.96
C GLY A 334 -11.31 -16.40 -8.60
N ASP A 335 -10.18 -16.29 -7.88
CA ASP A 335 -10.12 -15.59 -6.61
C ASP A 335 -10.29 -14.06 -6.82
N PRO A 336 -11.37 -13.45 -6.29
CA PRO A 336 -11.66 -12.04 -6.51
C PRO A 336 -10.68 -11.09 -5.78
N PHE A 337 -9.79 -11.59 -4.93
CA PHE A 337 -8.70 -10.79 -4.30
C PHE A 337 -7.42 -10.80 -5.11
N VAL A 338 -7.30 -11.70 -6.09
CA VAL A 338 -6.13 -11.82 -6.95
C VAL A 338 -6.38 -11.13 -8.29
N SER A 339 -7.52 -11.43 -8.92
CA SER A 339 -7.94 -10.80 -10.17
C SER A 339 -9.30 -10.13 -10.01
N ILE A 340 -9.43 -8.95 -10.61
CA ILE A 340 -10.59 -8.10 -10.41
C ILE A 340 -11.85 -8.77 -10.94
N ASP A 341 -12.89 -8.82 -10.10
CA ASP A 341 -14.23 -9.15 -10.55
C ASP A 341 -14.74 -8.04 -11.49
N ARG A 342 -14.63 -8.24 -12.80
CA ARG A 342 -15.06 -7.26 -13.80
C ARG A 342 -16.58 -7.01 -13.78
N GLY A 343 -17.38 -8.00 -13.38
CA GLY A 343 -18.84 -7.98 -13.45
C GLY A 343 -19.54 -7.33 -12.25
N GLY A 344 -18.89 -7.28 -11.09
CA GLY A 344 -19.37 -6.60 -9.89
C GLY A 344 -18.47 -5.44 -9.49
N VAL A 345 -17.29 -5.74 -8.92
CA VAL A 345 -16.35 -4.71 -8.44
C VAL A 345 -15.91 -3.76 -9.57
N GLY A 346 -15.67 -4.30 -10.77
CA GLY A 346 -15.33 -3.55 -11.96
C GLY A 346 -16.41 -2.56 -12.38
N VAL A 347 -17.69 -2.90 -12.18
CA VAL A 347 -18.81 -1.98 -12.46
C VAL A 347 -18.77 -0.79 -11.51
N LEU A 348 -18.46 -1.00 -10.22
CA LEU A 348 -18.26 0.11 -9.27
C LEU A 348 -17.08 1.00 -9.67
N ILE A 349 -15.98 0.41 -10.15
CA ILE A 349 -14.82 1.17 -10.65
C ILE A 349 -15.23 2.04 -11.84
N GLN A 350 -15.94 1.47 -12.82
CA GLN A 350 -16.44 2.21 -13.99
C GLN A 350 -17.34 3.37 -13.59
N ILE A 351 -18.32 3.13 -12.71
CA ILE A 351 -19.22 4.17 -12.19
C ILE A 351 -18.41 5.27 -11.48
N GLY A 352 -17.44 4.90 -10.65
CA GLY A 352 -16.60 5.85 -9.92
C GLY A 352 -15.75 6.73 -10.85
N VAL A 353 -15.16 6.14 -11.88
CA VAL A 353 -14.38 6.86 -12.91
C VAL A 353 -15.27 7.82 -13.68
N GLU A 354 -16.42 7.36 -14.19
CA GLU A 354 -17.34 8.15 -15.00
C GLU A 354 -17.88 9.34 -14.20
N LYS A 355 -18.45 9.09 -13.02
CA LYS A 355 -19.01 10.13 -12.15
C LYS A 355 -17.94 11.09 -11.63
N GLY A 356 -16.75 10.60 -11.31
CA GLY A 356 -15.65 11.47 -10.90
C GLY A 356 -15.23 12.43 -12.02
N ARG A 357 -15.06 11.89 -13.23
CA ARG A 357 -14.65 12.67 -14.40
C ARG A 357 -15.74 13.56 -14.98
N SER A 358 -17.02 13.29 -14.70
CA SER A 358 -18.11 14.20 -15.07
C SER A 358 -18.04 15.54 -14.32
N VAL A 359 -17.39 15.58 -13.15
CA VAL A 359 -17.16 16.80 -12.35
C VAL A 359 -15.77 17.37 -12.58
N ARG A 360 -14.74 16.51 -12.65
CA ARG A 360 -13.36 16.91 -12.91
C ARG A 360 -12.79 16.10 -14.07
N SER A 361 -12.87 16.64 -15.29
CA SER A 361 -12.48 15.94 -16.53
C SER A 361 -11.03 15.43 -16.52
N ALA A 362 -10.12 16.18 -15.88
CA ALA A 362 -8.72 15.81 -15.70
C ALA A 362 -8.42 15.07 -14.38
N LEU A 363 -9.44 14.51 -13.72
CA LEU A 363 -9.27 13.74 -12.49
C LEU A 363 -8.31 12.56 -12.74
N LYS A 364 -7.20 12.57 -12.01
CA LYS A 364 -6.25 11.46 -12.02
C LYS A 364 -6.87 10.29 -11.25
N VAL A 365 -6.96 9.13 -11.89
CA VAL A 365 -7.54 7.93 -11.29
C VAL A 365 -6.54 6.79 -11.41
N GLY A 366 -6.25 6.11 -10.31
CA GLY A 366 -5.46 4.89 -10.33
C GLY A 366 -6.06 3.80 -9.47
N ILE A 367 -5.36 2.69 -9.40
CA ILE A 367 -5.68 1.54 -8.55
C ILE A 367 -4.44 1.16 -7.75
N CYS A 368 -4.65 0.73 -6.51
CA CYS A 368 -3.61 0.17 -5.65
C CYS A 368 -4.09 -1.16 -5.05
N GLY A 369 -3.15 -1.91 -4.47
CA GLY A 369 -3.40 -3.28 -3.97
C GLY A 369 -2.88 -4.37 -4.90
N GLU A 370 -3.37 -5.59 -4.70
CA GLU A 370 -2.85 -6.79 -5.38
C GLU A 370 -3.24 -6.84 -6.86
N HIS A 371 -4.46 -6.42 -7.18
CA HIS A 371 -4.97 -6.30 -8.55
C HIS A 371 -4.09 -5.41 -9.44
N GLY A 372 -3.41 -4.41 -8.89
CA GLY A 372 -2.55 -3.51 -9.66
C GLY A 372 -1.35 -4.21 -10.33
N GLY A 373 -1.01 -5.44 -9.92
CA GLY A 373 0.04 -6.23 -10.55
C GLY A 373 -0.46 -7.48 -11.27
N ASP A 374 -1.77 -7.67 -11.37
CA ASP A 374 -2.40 -8.81 -12.04
C ASP A 374 -2.68 -8.46 -13.52
N PRO A 375 -2.17 -9.24 -14.49
CA PRO A 375 -2.28 -8.86 -15.90
C PRO A 375 -3.72 -8.60 -16.39
N ASP A 376 -4.67 -9.44 -16.00
CA ASP A 376 -6.08 -9.30 -16.42
C ASP A 376 -6.73 -8.08 -15.78
N SER A 377 -6.38 -7.79 -14.52
CA SER A 377 -6.81 -6.57 -13.83
C SER A 377 -6.20 -5.31 -14.43
N VAL A 378 -4.92 -5.36 -14.82
CA VAL A 378 -4.22 -4.24 -15.48
C VAL A 378 -4.84 -3.93 -16.84
N GLU A 379 -5.19 -4.96 -17.62
CA GLU A 379 -5.93 -4.81 -18.86
C GLU A 379 -7.29 -4.14 -18.64
N PHE A 380 -8.05 -4.59 -17.64
CA PHE A 380 -9.32 -3.96 -17.28
C PHE A 380 -9.15 -2.48 -16.91
N CYS A 381 -8.11 -2.15 -16.15
CA CYS A 381 -7.80 -0.76 -15.79
C CYS A 381 -7.47 0.10 -17.01
N HIS A 382 -6.76 -0.47 -17.99
CA HIS A 382 -6.47 0.20 -19.26
C HIS A 382 -7.76 0.50 -20.03
N GLN A 383 -8.63 -0.50 -20.20
CA GLN A 383 -9.90 -0.37 -20.92
C GLN A 383 -10.85 0.62 -20.24
N THR A 384 -10.85 0.67 -18.91
CA THR A 384 -11.64 1.63 -18.11
C THR A 384 -11.03 3.05 -18.12
N GLY A 385 -9.84 3.21 -18.72
CA GLY A 385 -9.19 4.52 -18.89
C GLY A 385 -8.59 5.07 -17.59
N LEU A 386 -8.14 4.22 -16.67
CA LEU A 386 -7.34 4.68 -15.52
C LEU A 386 -6.05 5.35 -16.00
N ASN A 387 -5.46 6.18 -15.15
CA ASN A 387 -4.19 6.86 -15.43
C ASN A 387 -2.98 6.00 -15.01
N TYR A 388 -3.12 5.19 -13.96
CA TYR A 388 -2.04 4.34 -13.47
C TYR A 388 -2.54 3.10 -12.73
N VAL A 389 -1.67 2.10 -12.65
CA VAL A 389 -1.78 0.96 -11.72
C VAL A 389 -0.62 1.01 -10.73
N SER A 390 -0.84 0.54 -9.51
CA SER A 390 0.18 0.53 -8.45
C SER A 390 0.25 -0.83 -7.77
N CYS A 391 1.44 -1.44 -7.75
CA CYS A 391 1.66 -2.81 -7.26
C CYS A 391 2.95 -2.92 -6.43
N SER A 392 3.20 -4.04 -5.77
CA SER A 392 4.45 -4.22 -5.02
C SER A 392 5.69 -4.11 -5.93
N PRO A 393 6.88 -3.75 -5.41
CA PRO A 393 8.05 -3.42 -6.22
C PRO A 393 8.41 -4.51 -7.26
N TYR A 394 8.36 -5.78 -6.86
CA TYR A 394 8.70 -6.92 -7.73
C TYR A 394 7.63 -7.23 -8.79
N ARG A 395 6.41 -6.70 -8.67
CA ARG A 395 5.35 -6.83 -9.68
C ARG A 395 5.37 -5.70 -10.72
N VAL A 396 6.17 -4.65 -10.51
CA VAL A 396 6.31 -3.53 -11.46
C VAL A 396 6.65 -4.00 -12.88
N PRO A 397 7.60 -4.93 -13.12
CA PRO A 397 7.89 -5.41 -14.47
C PRO A 397 6.70 -6.15 -15.12
N ILE A 398 5.94 -6.90 -14.32
CA ILE A 398 4.74 -7.62 -14.78
C ILE A 398 3.67 -6.61 -15.19
N ALA A 399 3.40 -5.61 -14.35
CA ALA A 399 2.43 -4.56 -14.63
C ALA A 399 2.82 -3.74 -15.88
N ARG A 400 4.11 -3.42 -16.07
CA ARG A 400 4.62 -2.76 -17.28
C ARG A 400 4.33 -3.57 -18.54
N LEU A 401 4.64 -4.87 -18.51
CA LEU A 401 4.40 -5.74 -19.66
C LEU A 401 2.90 -5.94 -19.93
N ALA A 402 2.09 -6.13 -18.88
CA ALA A 402 0.65 -6.27 -19.00
C ALA A 402 0.00 -5.00 -19.57
N ALA A 403 0.39 -3.81 -19.09
CA ALA A 403 -0.11 -2.54 -19.60
C ALA A 403 0.30 -2.29 -21.06
N ALA A 404 1.49 -2.74 -21.46
CA ALA A 404 1.94 -2.68 -22.85
C ALA A 404 1.10 -3.61 -23.75
N ARG A 405 0.87 -4.85 -23.31
CA ARG A 405 -0.01 -5.79 -24.01
C ARG A 405 -1.42 -5.23 -24.16
N ALA A 406 -2.00 -4.71 -23.09
CA ALA A 406 -3.33 -4.12 -23.10
C ALA A 406 -3.46 -2.92 -24.06
N ALA A 407 -2.36 -2.18 -24.28
CA ALA A 407 -2.35 -1.05 -25.22
C ALA A 407 -2.15 -1.45 -26.69
N LEU A 408 -1.69 -2.67 -26.95
CA LEU A 408 -1.44 -3.23 -28.29
C LEU A 408 -2.55 -4.15 -28.78
N SER A 409 -3.35 -4.70 -27.87
CA SER A 409 -4.62 -5.38 -28.15
C SER A 409 -5.69 -4.39 -28.56
#